data_AF-A0A5C4LE11-F1
#
_entry.id   AF-A0A5C4LE11-F1
#
_cell.length_a   1.000
_cell.length_b   1.000
_cell.length_c   1.000
_cell.angle_alpha   90.00
_cell.angle_beta   90.00
_cell.angle_gamma   90.00
#
_symmetry.space_group_name_H-M   'P 1'
#
loop_
_entity.id
_entity.type
_entity.pdbx_description
1 polymer ?
#
loop_
_entity_poly.entity_id
_entity_poly.type
_entity_poly.pdbx_seq_one_letter_code
_entity_poly.pdbx_strand_id
1 'polypeptide(L)'
;MAAVTPAAAIARARALLVAEGFSEIGQGTRGESFYFGLPGAVGQLRVANHARTPKQRLKHPEVVASLVVSGPLSEAVLQERLTATLRDFRTRQGEA
;
A
#
# COMPACT_ATOMS: atom_id res chain seq x y z
N MET A 1 0.87 7.63 -22.80
CA MET A 1 1.40 6.80 -21.69
C MET A 1 0.55 5.55 -21.60
N ALA A 2 1.15 4.36 -21.60
CA ALA A 2 0.42 3.10 -21.53
C ALA A 2 -0.21 2.93 -20.14
N ALA A 3 -1.49 2.56 -20.09
CA ALA A 3 -2.15 2.22 -18.83
C ALA A 3 -1.61 0.87 -18.35
N VAL A 4 -1.13 0.81 -17.10
CA VAL A 4 -0.73 -0.46 -16.47
C VAL A 4 -1.95 -1.16 -15.91
N THR A 5 -2.00 -2.48 -16.06
CA THR A 5 -3.04 -3.29 -15.41
C THR A 5 -2.92 -3.18 -13.89
N PRO A 6 -4.00 -3.38 -13.13
CA PRO A 6 -3.94 -3.35 -11.66
C PRO A 6 -2.86 -4.28 -11.08
N ALA A 7 -2.72 -5.49 -11.61
CA ALA A 7 -1.69 -6.44 -11.19
C ALA A 7 -0.27 -5.89 -11.45
N ALA A 8 -0.01 -5.31 -12.63
CA ALA A 8 1.28 -4.70 -12.95
C ALA A 8 1.58 -3.48 -12.08
N ALA A 9 0.57 -2.65 -11.82
CA ALA A 9 0.67 -1.50 -10.93
C ALA A 9 0.97 -1.93 -9.48
N ILE A 10 0.33 -3.00 -9.00
CA ILE A 10 0.61 -3.57 -7.67
C ILE A 10 2.04 -4.11 -7.62
N ALA A 11 2.47 -4.91 -8.60
CA ALA A 11 3.84 -5.41 -8.67
C ALA A 11 4.88 -4.28 -8.66
N ARG A 12 4.60 -3.20 -9.40
CA ARG A 12 5.45 -2.01 -9.42
C ARG A 12 5.49 -1.30 -8.06
N ALA A 13 4.33 -1.10 -7.42
CA ALA A 13 4.26 -0.52 -6.09
C ALA A 13 5.03 -1.35 -5.05
N ARG A 14 4.94 -2.68 -5.11
CA ARG A 14 5.71 -3.58 -4.24
C ARG A 14 7.22 -3.37 -4.41
N ALA A 15 7.69 -3.32 -5.66
CA ALA A 15 9.11 -3.10 -5.95
C ALA A 15 9.61 -1.74 -5.41
N LEU A 16 8.80 -0.68 -5.56
CA LEU A 16 9.14 0.64 -5.03
C LEU A 16 9.14 0.67 -3.50
N LEU A 17 8.20 -0.01 -2.83
CA LEU A 17 8.18 -0.12 -1.37
C LEU A 17 9.40 -0.84 -0.83
N VAL A 18 9.83 -1.93 -1.47
CA VAL A 18 11.06 -2.64 -1.10
C VAL A 18 12.28 -1.74 -1.26
N ALA A 19 12.35 -0.94 -2.33
CA ALA A 19 13.42 0.04 -2.53
C ALA A 19 13.43 1.15 -1.46
N GLU A 20 12.27 1.52 -0.92
CA GLU A 20 12.13 2.45 0.22
C GLU A 20 12.46 1.81 1.58
N GLY A 21 12.82 0.52 1.61
CA GLY A 21 13.20 -0.21 2.82
C GLY A 21 12.05 -0.94 3.52
N PHE A 22 10.86 -0.98 2.93
CA PHE A 22 9.77 -1.81 3.46
C PHE A 22 10.03 -3.29 3.18
N SER A 23 9.58 -4.14 4.09
CA SER A 23 9.59 -5.60 3.93
C SER A 23 8.15 -6.12 3.79
N GLU A 24 7.93 -7.04 2.85
CA GLU A 24 6.65 -7.72 2.74
C GLU A 24 6.50 -8.69 3.93
N ILE A 25 5.44 -8.49 4.71
CA ILE A 25 5.17 -9.24 5.95
C ILE A 25 3.98 -10.19 5.80
N GLY A 26 3.23 -10.10 4.69
CA GLY A 26 2.15 -11.03 4.41
C GLY A 26 1.35 -10.68 3.16
N GLN A 27 0.56 -11.65 2.72
CA GLN A 27 -0.35 -11.54 1.58
C GLN A 27 -1.75 -12.01 1.97
N GLY A 28 -2.78 -11.31 1.50
CA GLY A 28 -4.17 -11.70 1.63
C GLY A 28 -4.53 -12.88 0.71
N THR A 29 -5.28 -13.84 1.23
CA THR A 29 -5.61 -15.10 0.53
C THR A 29 -6.74 -14.99 -0.51
N ARG A 30 -7.55 -13.91 -0.47
CA ARG A 30 -8.78 -13.75 -1.29
C ARG A 30 -8.74 -12.59 -2.29
N GLY A 31 -7.62 -11.90 -2.39
CA GLY A 31 -7.43 -10.81 -3.34
C GLY A 31 -6.00 -10.32 -3.29
N GLU A 32 -5.55 -9.65 -4.35
CA GLU A 32 -4.23 -9.03 -4.43
C GLU A 32 -4.13 -7.96 -3.33
N SER A 33 -3.68 -8.36 -2.15
CA SER A 33 -3.50 -7.54 -0.96
C SER A 33 -2.17 -7.94 -0.35
N PHE A 34 -1.26 -7.00 -0.28
CA PHE A 34 0.08 -7.19 0.25
C PHE A 34 0.27 -6.24 1.42
N TYR A 35 0.91 -6.75 2.47
CA TYR A 35 1.17 -6.02 3.71
C TYR A 35 2.67 -5.81 3.85
N PHE A 36 3.04 -4.59 4.20
CA PHE A 36 4.41 -4.13 4.30
C PHE A 36 4.67 -3.54 5.68
N GLY A 37 5.75 -3.96 6.31
CA GLY A 37 6.30 -3.33 7.51
C GLY A 37 7.53 -2.53 7.15
N LEU A 38 7.78 -1.43 7.87
CA LEU A 38 9.05 -0.72 7.83
C LEU A 38 9.80 -1.01 9.14
N PRO A 39 11.07 -1.45 9.10
CA PRO A 39 11.85 -1.68 10.31
C PRO A 39 11.86 -0.45 11.22
N GLY A 40 11.53 -0.62 12.50
CA GLY A 40 11.46 0.46 13.48
C GLY A 40 10.19 1.31 13.44
N ALA A 41 9.23 1.01 12.54
CA ALA A 41 7.94 1.69 12.45
C ALA A 41 6.83 0.86 13.13
N VAL A 42 5.86 1.55 13.74
CA VAL A 42 4.65 0.98 14.32
C VAL A 42 3.54 0.90 13.27
N GLY A 43 3.18 -0.31 12.88
CA GLY A 43 2.08 -0.55 11.95
C GLY A 43 2.52 -0.89 10.54
N GLN A 44 1.54 -1.03 9.65
CA GLN A 44 1.67 -1.68 8.36
C GLN A 44 1.10 -0.79 7.25
N LEU A 45 1.76 -0.84 6.09
CA LEU A 45 1.26 -0.30 4.85
C LEU A 45 0.66 -1.44 4.03
N ARG A 46 -0.55 -1.22 3.48
CA ARG A 46 -1.21 -2.20 2.61
C ARG A 46 -1.24 -1.72 1.17
N VAL A 47 -0.91 -2.60 0.23
CA VAL A 47 -1.17 -2.40 -1.21
C VAL A 47 -2.24 -3.37 -1.64
N ALA A 48 -3.32 -2.91 -2.25
CA ALA A 48 -4.37 -3.80 -2.70
C ALA A 48 -5.15 -3.30 -3.91
N ASN A 49 -5.84 -4.22 -4.60
CA ASN A 49 -6.78 -3.86 -5.67
C ASN A 49 -8.17 -3.41 -5.19
N HIS A 50 -8.42 -3.39 -3.89
CA HIS A 50 -9.72 -3.01 -3.32
C HIS A 50 -9.59 -2.26 -1.99
N ALA A 51 -10.53 -1.33 -1.78
CA ALA A 51 -10.64 -0.58 -0.54
C ALA A 51 -11.19 -1.45 0.59
N ARG A 52 -10.70 -1.22 1.82
CA ARG A 52 -11.31 -1.79 3.02
C ARG A 52 -12.56 -1.01 3.40
N THR A 53 -13.63 -1.74 3.73
CA THR A 53 -14.82 -1.17 4.36
C THR A 53 -14.48 -0.60 5.74
N PRO A 54 -15.24 0.38 6.26
CA PRO A 54 -15.01 0.94 7.60
C PRO A 54 -14.92 -0.14 8.68
N LYS A 55 -15.81 -1.14 8.64
CA LYS A 55 -15.81 -2.28 9.56
C LYS A 55 -14.51 -3.10 9.49
N GLN A 56 -13.93 -3.29 8.30
CA GLN A 56 -12.64 -3.98 8.15
C GLN A 56 -11.47 -3.13 8.62
N ARG A 57 -11.53 -1.80 8.50
CA ARG A 57 -10.49 -0.91 9.04
C ARG A 57 -10.41 -1.01 10.56
N LEU A 58 -11.56 -1.06 11.24
CA LEU A 58 -11.63 -1.24 12.69
C LEU A 58 -11.04 -2.58 13.16
N LYS A 59 -11.14 -3.63 12.35
CA LYS A 59 -10.58 -4.96 12.65
C LYS A 59 -9.07 -5.05 12.44
N HIS A 60 -8.49 -4.09 11.73
CA HIS A 60 -7.09 -4.09 11.35
C HIS A 60 -6.42 -2.75 11.68
N PRO A 61 -6.42 -2.34 12.96
CA PRO A 61 -5.82 -1.08 13.40
C PRO A 61 -4.31 -1.02 13.11
N GLU A 62 -3.66 -2.17 12.96
CA GLU A 62 -2.25 -2.27 12.58
C GLU A 62 -1.97 -1.71 11.19
N VAL A 63 -2.97 -1.63 10.30
CA VAL A 63 -2.79 -1.07 8.96
C VAL A 63 -3.10 0.42 8.96
N VAL A 64 -2.04 1.22 9.03
CA VAL A 64 -2.13 2.67 9.19
C VAL A 64 -2.27 3.41 7.85
N ALA A 65 -1.80 2.82 6.75
CA ALA A 65 -1.90 3.39 5.41
C ALA A 65 -2.28 2.33 4.37
N SER A 66 -2.95 2.73 3.29
CA SER A 66 -3.37 1.81 2.23
C SER A 66 -3.32 2.46 0.85
N LEU A 67 -2.53 1.88 -0.05
CA LEU A 67 -2.57 2.17 -1.48
C LEU A 67 -3.58 1.24 -2.15
N VAL A 68 -4.60 1.81 -2.79
CA VAL A 68 -5.64 1.06 -3.51
C VAL A 68 -5.52 1.29 -5.01
N VAL A 69 -5.37 0.21 -5.78
CA VAL A 69 -5.29 0.20 -7.24
C VAL A 69 -6.45 -0.63 -7.81
N SER A 70 -7.64 -0.03 -7.88
CA SER A 70 -8.86 -0.72 -8.31
C SER A 70 -9.08 -0.78 -9.82
N GLY A 71 -8.24 -0.12 -10.60
CA GLY A 71 -8.36 -0.06 -12.06
C GLY A 71 -7.05 0.35 -12.71
N PRO A 72 -6.99 0.28 -14.06
CA PRO A 72 -5.82 0.70 -14.80
C PRO A 72 -5.47 2.16 -14.51
N LEU A 73 -4.18 2.45 -14.36
CA LEU A 73 -3.69 3.81 -14.14
C LEU A 73 -2.33 3.97 -14.83
N SER A 74 -1.87 5.22 -14.99
CA SER A 74 -0.53 5.48 -15.54
C SER A 74 0.55 5.35 -14.45
N GLU A 75 1.79 5.11 -14.85
CA GLU A 75 2.90 5.02 -13.88
C GLU A 75 3.09 6.32 -13.07
N ALA A 76 2.87 7.49 -13.68
CA ALA A 76 2.91 8.77 -12.96
C ALA A 76 1.86 8.83 -11.84
N VAL A 77 0.61 8.44 -12.15
CA VAL A 77 -0.47 8.40 -11.14
C VAL A 77 -0.18 7.37 -10.05
N LEU A 78 0.47 6.25 -10.39
CA LEU A 78 0.90 5.27 -9.39
C LEU A 78 1.89 5.90 -8.41
N GLN A 79 2.90 6.58 -8.94
CA GLN A 79 3.97 7.19 -8.17
C GLN A 79 3.46 8.32 -7.27
N GLU A 80 2.57 9.18 -7.77
CA GLU A 80 1.90 10.21 -6.98
C GLU A 80 1.12 9.60 -5.82
N ARG A 81 0.28 8.60 -6.08
CA ARG A 81 -0.52 7.92 -5.05
C ARG A 81 0.35 7.19 -4.03
N LEU A 82 1.43 6.54 -4.48
CA LEU A 82 2.39 5.90 -3.59
C LEU A 82 3.07 6.93 -2.69
N THR A 83 3.51 8.05 -3.25
CA THR A 83 4.16 9.15 -2.50
C THR A 83 3.22 9.73 -1.44
N ALA A 84 1.96 9.97 -1.80
CA ALA A 84 0.93 10.40 -0.85
C ALA A 84 0.72 9.35 0.26
N THR A 85 0.63 8.07 -0.10
CA THR A 85 0.45 6.97 0.87
C THR A 85 1.64 6.86 1.83
N LEU A 86 2.87 7.02 1.34
CA LEU A 86 4.09 7.01 2.15
C LEU A 86 4.15 8.21 3.10
N ARG A 87 3.73 9.39 2.65
CA ARG A 87 3.60 10.57 3.49
C ARG A 87 2.60 10.33 4.61
N ASP A 88 1.41 9.80 4.29
CA ASP A 88 0.38 9.48 5.28
C ASP A 88 0.86 8.43 6.30
N PHE A 89 1.58 7.41 5.82
CA PHE A 89 2.21 6.41 6.69
C PHE A 89 3.17 7.07 7.67
N ARG A 90 4.11 7.89 7.19
CA ARG A 90 5.10 8.60 8.00
C ARG A 90 4.48 9.57 8.99
N THR A 91 3.44 10.32 8.60
CA THR A 91 2.70 11.19 9.53
C THR A 91 2.13 10.39 10.69
N ARG A 92 1.50 9.24 10.40
CA ARG A 92 0.94 8.35 11.43
C ARG A 92 1.99 7.63 12.28
N GLN A 93 3.23 7.52 11.80
CA GLN A 93 4.36 7.04 12.61
C GLN A 93 4.82 8.08 13.64
N GLY A 94 4.78 9.36 13.30
CA GLY A 94 5.23 10.45 14.18
C GLY A 94 4.21 10.87 15.24
N GLU A 95 2.97 10.40 15.14
CA GLU A 95 1.90 10.61 16.13
C GLU A 95 1.84 9.48 17.18
N ALA A 96 2.74 8.49 17.13
CA ALA A 96 2.78 7.32 18.02
C ALA A 96 3.71 7.52 19.23
#